data_AF-A0A4Y8V395-F1
#
_entry.id   AF-A0A4Y8V395-F1
#
_cell.length_a   1.000
_cell.length_b   1.000
_cell.length_c   1.000
_cell.angle_alpha   90.00
_cell.angle_beta   90.00
_cell.angle_gamma   90.00
#
_symmetry.space_group_name_H-M   'P 1'
#
loop_
_entity.id
_entity.type
_entity.pdbx_description
1 polymer ?
#
loop_
_entity_poly.entity_id
_entity_poly.type
_entity_poly.pdbx_seq_one_letter_code
_entity_poly.pdbx_strand_id
1 'polypeptide(L)'
;MIAKLCYKGADELGRKFAEETGAWRQRNAGAILEQANQKYERLGFNGDEQASPRLVHHILDEGSWSESSIVQDLWSGLLASSCTLEGNDDSNLIFINLLRDITSTQAKIINYSCENAFKMVTAAGWIQANHLSVELDEIVNLSGVEDIQRLDRELDHLRSLGLLHGGFSPYHTSADLTPTPLGLQMYVRCKGYIGSPVEYFGLLRADANLPNN
;
A
#
# COMPACT_ATOMS: atom_id res chain seq x y z
N MET A 1 10.90 -26.41 16.21
CA MET A 1 10.33 -27.73 15.85
C MET A 1 11.21 -28.47 14.84
N ILE A 2 11.79 -27.79 13.84
CA ILE A 2 12.72 -28.37 12.83
C ILE A 2 14.08 -28.80 13.42
N ALA A 3 14.61 -28.08 14.42
CA ALA A 3 15.88 -28.41 15.11
C ALA A 3 15.88 -29.71 15.96
N LYS A 4 14.77 -30.47 15.98
CA LYS A 4 14.66 -31.77 16.69
C LYS A 4 14.76 -32.99 15.74
N LEU A 5 14.91 -32.77 14.44
CA LEU A 5 15.13 -33.82 13.43
C LEU A 5 16.63 -34.02 13.19
N CYS A 6 17.05 -35.27 12.98
CA CYS A 6 18.45 -35.66 12.77
C CYS A 6 19.16 -34.76 11.73
N TYR A 7 20.40 -34.34 12.01
CA TYR A 7 21.13 -33.26 11.31
C TYR A 7 21.11 -33.36 9.77
N LYS A 8 21.26 -34.57 9.20
CA LYS A 8 21.21 -34.78 7.75
C LYS A 8 19.82 -34.59 7.14
N GLY A 9 18.76 -34.97 7.86
CA GLY A 9 17.38 -34.75 7.44
C GLY A 9 16.98 -33.28 7.59
N ALA A 10 17.50 -32.58 8.59
CA ALA A 10 17.31 -31.14 8.74
C ALA A 10 18.02 -30.33 7.64
N ASP A 11 19.22 -30.73 7.23
CA ASP A 11 19.97 -30.11 6.14
C ASP A 11 19.28 -30.34 4.77
N GLU A 12 18.82 -31.56 4.50
CA GLU A 12 18.12 -31.88 3.25
C GLU A 12 16.74 -31.22 3.18
N LEU A 13 15.99 -31.19 4.29
CA LEU A 13 14.75 -30.42 4.40
C LEU A 13 15.00 -28.92 4.28
N GLY A 14 16.07 -28.40 4.89
CA GLY A 14 16.45 -26.99 4.81
C GLY A 14 16.83 -26.56 3.39
N ARG A 15 17.59 -27.39 2.67
CA ARG A 15 17.94 -27.16 1.27
C ARG A 15 16.72 -27.20 0.35
N LYS A 16 15.88 -28.23 0.50
CA LYS A 16 14.63 -28.35 -0.27
C LYS A 16 13.68 -27.19 0.02
N PHE A 17 13.56 -26.79 1.29
CA PHE A 17 12.79 -25.62 1.68
C PHE A 17 13.36 -24.34 1.06
N ALA A 18 14.69 -24.15 1.05
CA ALA A 18 15.33 -22.99 0.42
C ALA A 18 15.12 -22.95 -1.11
N GLU A 19 15.18 -24.10 -1.78
CA GLU A 19 14.90 -24.22 -3.21
C GLU A 19 13.43 -23.91 -3.54
N GLU A 20 12.49 -24.51 -2.80
CA GLU A 20 11.05 -24.31 -2.99
C GLU A 20 10.61 -22.88 -2.66
N THR A 21 11.10 -22.32 -1.55
CA THR A 21 10.84 -20.92 -1.19
C THR A 21 11.52 -19.96 -2.16
N GLY A 22 12.72 -20.27 -2.67
CA GLY A 22 13.40 -19.49 -3.69
C GLY A 22 12.60 -19.41 -5.00
N ALA A 23 12.14 -20.56 -5.51
CA ALA A 23 11.33 -20.61 -6.73
C ALA A 23 9.97 -19.90 -6.56
N TRP A 24 9.34 -20.04 -5.38
CA TRP A 24 8.11 -19.32 -5.07
C TRP A 24 8.31 -17.80 -5.00
N ARG A 25 9.34 -17.32 -4.30
CA ARG A 25 9.67 -15.89 -4.24
C ARG A 25 10.02 -15.32 -5.61
N GLN A 26 10.76 -16.07 -6.43
CA GLN A 26 11.10 -15.63 -7.79
C GLN A 26 9.86 -15.43 -8.65
N ARG A 27 8.85 -16.32 -8.53
CA ARG A 27 7.57 -16.14 -9.22
C ARG A 27 6.82 -14.90 -8.75
N ASN A 28 6.77 -14.66 -7.43
CA ASN A 28 6.10 -13.48 -6.87
C ASN A 28 6.81 -12.18 -7.27
N ALA A 29 8.15 -12.15 -7.21
CA ALA A 29 8.95 -11.02 -7.69
C ALA A 29 8.72 -10.77 -9.17
N GLY A 30 8.67 -11.83 -9.99
CA GLY A 30 8.33 -11.73 -11.41
C GLY A 30 6.93 -11.16 -11.65
N ALA A 31 5.93 -11.56 -10.86
CA ALA A 31 4.58 -11.03 -10.94
C ALA A 31 4.51 -9.53 -10.56
N ILE A 32 5.25 -9.11 -9.52
CA ILE A 32 5.36 -7.70 -9.13
C ILE A 32 6.00 -6.89 -10.26
N LEU A 33 7.09 -7.39 -10.87
CA LEU A 33 7.77 -6.73 -11.99
C LEU A 33 6.86 -6.58 -13.20
N GLU A 34 6.18 -7.65 -13.59
CA GLU A 34 5.25 -7.65 -14.73
C GLU A 34 4.12 -6.63 -14.53
N GLN A 35 3.49 -6.62 -13.34
CA GLN A 35 2.44 -5.66 -13.01
C GLN A 35 2.97 -4.21 -12.94
N ALA A 36 4.18 -4.03 -12.42
CA ALA A 36 4.82 -2.72 -12.36
C ALA A 36 5.07 -2.18 -13.77
N ASN A 37 5.57 -3.03 -14.67
CA ASN A 37 5.78 -2.67 -16.08
C ASN A 37 4.46 -2.26 -16.76
N GLN A 38 3.37 -3.00 -16.53
CA GLN A 38 2.06 -2.63 -17.06
C GLN A 38 1.55 -1.28 -16.52
N LYS A 39 1.79 -0.95 -15.24
CA LYS A 39 1.43 0.35 -14.67
C LYS A 39 2.31 1.47 -15.23
N TYR A 40 3.61 1.20 -15.40
CA TYR A 40 4.60 2.11 -15.98
C TYR A 40 4.25 2.47 -17.43
N GLU A 41 3.93 1.49 -18.29
CA GLU A 41 3.54 1.70 -19.68
C GLU A 41 2.27 2.56 -19.81
N ARG A 42 1.28 2.37 -18.93
CA ARG A 42 0.03 3.15 -18.92
C ARG A 42 0.23 4.63 -18.61
N LEU A 43 1.32 4.97 -17.94
CA LEU A 43 1.64 6.36 -17.58
C LEU A 43 2.35 7.11 -18.73
N GLY A 44 2.64 6.43 -19.84
CA GLY A 44 3.25 7.04 -21.02
C GLY A 44 4.72 7.36 -20.82
N PHE A 45 5.40 6.65 -19.93
CA PHE A 45 6.85 6.76 -19.77
C PHE A 45 7.58 6.18 -20.98
N ASN A 46 8.75 6.74 -21.29
CA ASN A 46 9.45 6.50 -22.55
C ASN A 46 10.59 5.47 -22.43
N GLY A 47 10.83 4.92 -21.24
CA GLY A 47 11.87 3.93 -20.97
C GLY A 47 13.20 4.50 -20.46
N ASP A 48 13.30 5.82 -20.30
CA ASP A 48 14.49 6.51 -19.78
C ASP A 48 14.48 6.59 -18.24
N GLU A 49 13.32 6.44 -17.63
CA GLU A 49 13.13 6.47 -16.18
C GLU A 49 13.61 5.17 -15.52
N GLN A 50 14.24 5.30 -14.36
CA GLN A 50 14.80 4.18 -13.61
C GLN A 50 14.45 4.30 -12.14
N ALA A 51 14.28 3.17 -11.46
CA ALA A 51 14.13 3.16 -10.02
C ALA A 51 15.50 3.00 -9.35
N SER A 52 15.68 3.68 -8.21
CA SER A 52 16.88 3.51 -7.39
C SER A 52 17.09 2.03 -7.03
N PRO A 53 18.29 1.45 -7.22
CA PRO A 53 18.56 0.04 -6.91
C PRO A 53 18.20 -0.33 -5.48
N ARG A 54 18.29 0.62 -4.54
CA ARG A 54 17.89 0.44 -3.15
C ARG A 54 16.39 0.18 -3.02
N LEU A 55 15.56 0.96 -3.71
CA LEU A 55 14.10 0.79 -3.70
C LEU A 55 13.72 -0.53 -4.35
N VAL A 56 14.31 -0.84 -5.51
CA VAL A 56 14.10 -2.11 -6.23
C VAL A 56 14.41 -3.30 -5.32
N HIS A 57 15.57 -3.28 -4.65
CA HIS A 57 15.96 -4.32 -3.72
C HIS A 57 14.91 -4.51 -2.61
N HIS A 58 14.53 -3.45 -1.91
CA HIS A 58 13.56 -3.56 -0.81
C HIS A 58 12.17 -4.01 -1.28
N ILE A 59 11.69 -3.50 -2.41
CA ILE A 59 10.36 -3.83 -2.93
C ILE A 59 10.30 -5.31 -3.36
N LEU A 60 11.29 -5.78 -4.11
CA LEU A 60 11.30 -7.18 -4.55
C LEU A 60 11.59 -8.14 -3.41
N ASP A 61 12.48 -7.77 -2.48
CA ASP A 61 12.80 -8.61 -1.33
C ASP A 61 11.57 -8.77 -0.43
N GLU A 62 10.98 -7.68 0.06
CA GLU A 62 9.82 -7.73 0.97
C GLU A 62 8.55 -8.18 0.24
N GLY A 63 8.27 -7.62 -0.94
CA GLY A 63 7.04 -7.92 -1.69
C GLY A 63 6.94 -9.36 -2.20
N SER A 64 8.07 -10.00 -2.51
CA SER A 64 8.07 -11.41 -2.98
C SER A 64 7.60 -12.40 -1.92
N TRP A 65 7.57 -12.02 -0.64
CA TRP A 65 7.02 -12.85 0.44
C TRP A 65 5.49 -12.76 0.55
N SER A 66 4.83 -11.86 -0.19
CA SER A 66 3.38 -11.75 -0.13
C SER A 66 2.70 -12.75 -1.06
N GLU A 67 1.69 -13.47 -0.56
CA GLU A 67 0.79 -14.30 -1.38
C GLU A 67 -0.46 -13.55 -1.83
N SER A 68 -0.69 -12.37 -1.25
CA SER A 68 -1.91 -11.61 -1.48
C SER A 68 -1.78 -10.76 -2.73
N SER A 69 -2.61 -11.03 -3.74
CA SER A 69 -2.60 -10.29 -5.00
C SER A 69 -2.80 -8.79 -4.82
N ILE A 70 -3.64 -8.36 -3.86
CA ILE A 70 -3.82 -6.93 -3.55
C ILE A 70 -2.55 -6.31 -2.98
N VAL A 71 -1.81 -7.01 -2.12
CA VAL A 71 -0.55 -6.50 -1.56
C VAL A 71 0.54 -6.49 -2.64
N GLN A 72 0.60 -7.51 -3.49
CA GLN A 72 1.49 -7.53 -4.65
C GLN A 72 1.19 -6.38 -5.63
N ASP A 73 -0.08 -6.02 -5.83
CA ASP A 73 -0.49 -4.87 -6.65
C ASP A 73 -0.03 -3.52 -6.05
N LEU A 74 -0.07 -3.40 -4.72
CA LEU A 74 0.46 -2.22 -4.03
C LEU A 74 1.99 -2.12 -4.19
N TRP A 75 2.71 -3.24 -4.06
CA TRP A 75 4.15 -3.29 -4.29
C TRP A 75 4.51 -2.97 -5.74
N SER A 76 3.74 -3.47 -6.70
CA SER A 76 4.00 -3.25 -8.12
C SER A 76 3.76 -1.79 -8.52
N GLY A 77 2.72 -1.14 -7.99
CA GLY A 77 2.56 0.30 -8.19
C GLY A 77 3.62 1.12 -7.46
N LEU A 78 4.06 0.72 -6.27
CA LEU A 78 5.15 1.42 -5.58
C LEU A 78 6.47 1.31 -6.37
N LEU A 79 6.72 0.17 -7.03
CA LEU A 79 7.85 0.02 -7.93
C LEU A 79 7.72 0.93 -9.16
N ALA A 80 6.56 0.92 -9.82
CA ALA A 80 6.31 1.77 -10.99
C ALA A 80 6.46 3.26 -10.67
N SER A 81 5.94 3.70 -9.51
CA SER A 81 6.05 5.10 -9.08
C SER A 81 7.43 5.49 -8.53
N SER A 82 8.36 4.54 -8.43
CA SER A 82 9.75 4.78 -8.06
C SER A 82 10.65 5.02 -9.27
N CYS A 83 10.15 4.79 -10.50
CA CYS A 83 10.91 5.04 -11.72
C CYS A 83 10.90 6.53 -12.06
N THR A 84 12.01 7.22 -11.82
CA THR A 84 12.18 8.65 -12.15
C THR A 84 13.29 8.85 -13.17
N LEU A 85 13.35 10.02 -13.82
CA LEU A 85 14.38 10.32 -14.82
C LEU A 85 15.80 10.31 -14.21
N GLU A 86 15.92 10.77 -12.97
CA GLU A 86 17.20 10.85 -12.26
C GLU A 86 17.62 9.53 -11.61
N GLY A 87 16.67 8.61 -11.38
CA GLY A 87 16.92 7.28 -10.81
C GLY A 87 17.49 7.25 -9.39
N ASN A 88 17.50 8.39 -8.69
CA ASN A 88 18.07 8.54 -7.35
C ASN A 88 17.04 9.02 -6.31
N ASP A 89 15.77 9.12 -6.67
CA ASP A 89 14.69 9.47 -5.74
C ASP A 89 14.49 8.33 -4.74
N ASP A 90 14.57 8.64 -3.45
CA ASP A 90 14.35 7.72 -2.34
C ASP A 90 13.10 8.08 -1.51
N SER A 91 12.29 9.02 -1.99
CA SER A 91 11.07 9.47 -1.33
C SER A 91 10.08 8.33 -1.02
N ASN A 92 10.07 7.28 -1.84
CA ASN A 92 9.23 6.10 -1.65
C ASN A 92 9.70 5.17 -0.52
N LEU A 93 10.87 5.37 0.09
CA LEU A 93 11.33 4.56 1.24
C LEU A 93 10.34 4.59 2.41
N ILE A 94 9.69 5.73 2.65
CA ILE A 94 8.67 5.85 3.70
C ILE A 94 7.50 4.89 3.44
N PHE A 95 7.07 4.77 2.19
CA PHE A 95 5.94 3.91 1.80
C PHE A 95 6.33 2.43 1.77
N ILE A 96 7.58 2.11 1.43
CA ILE A 96 8.12 0.75 1.56
C ILE A 96 8.02 0.30 3.02
N ASN A 97 8.43 1.16 3.96
CA ASN A 97 8.39 0.86 5.39
C ASN A 97 6.96 0.75 5.94
N LEU A 98 5.99 1.47 5.36
CA LEU A 98 4.59 1.31 5.74
C LEU A 98 4.00 0.02 5.14
N LEU A 99 4.28 -0.26 3.86
CA LEU A 99 3.68 -1.39 3.15
C LEU A 99 4.16 -2.74 3.67
N ARG A 100 5.42 -2.85 4.11
CA ARG A 100 5.96 -4.08 4.74
C ARG A 100 5.19 -4.50 5.99
N ASP A 101 4.55 -3.56 6.68
CA ASP A 101 3.87 -3.81 7.94
C ASP A 101 2.35 -4.00 7.75
N ILE A 102 1.84 -3.86 6.52
CA ILE A 102 0.41 -3.96 6.22
C ILE A 102 0.01 -5.40 5.90
N THR A 103 -1.09 -5.86 6.51
CA THR A 103 -1.73 -7.14 6.19
C THR A 103 -2.58 -7.04 4.91
N SER A 104 -2.96 -8.18 4.33
CA SER A 104 -3.89 -8.20 3.19
C SER A 104 -5.26 -7.61 3.52
N THR A 105 -5.73 -7.76 4.76
CA THR A 105 -6.97 -7.15 5.24
C THR A 105 -6.84 -5.64 5.29
N GLN A 106 -5.74 -5.14 5.88
CA GLN A 106 -5.45 -3.71 5.96
C GLN A 106 -5.28 -3.07 4.58
N ALA A 107 -4.66 -3.77 3.63
CA ALA A 107 -4.54 -3.34 2.25
C ALA A 107 -5.90 -3.11 1.58
N LYS A 108 -6.88 -3.99 1.82
CA LYS A 108 -8.26 -3.79 1.33
C LYS A 108 -8.92 -2.58 1.96
N ILE A 109 -8.79 -2.44 3.28
CA ILE A 109 -9.40 -1.36 4.06
C ILE A 109 -8.83 -0.01 3.61
N ILE A 110 -7.51 0.14 3.51
CA ILE A 110 -6.90 1.42 3.11
C ILE A 110 -7.21 1.77 1.67
N ASN A 111 -7.25 0.79 0.74
CA ASN A 111 -7.69 1.04 -0.63
C ASN A 111 -9.13 1.54 -0.67
N TYR A 112 -10.05 0.83 0.00
CA TYR A 112 -11.44 1.26 0.10
C TYR A 112 -11.55 2.67 0.69
N SER A 113 -10.81 2.96 1.76
CA SER A 113 -10.81 4.26 2.43
C SER A 113 -10.38 5.38 1.48
N CYS A 114 -9.26 5.18 0.79
CA CYS A 114 -8.71 6.11 -0.19
C CYS A 114 -9.56 6.21 -1.46
N GLU A 115 -10.37 5.22 -1.80
CA GLU A 115 -11.27 5.25 -2.96
C GLU A 115 -12.59 5.96 -2.61
N ASN A 116 -13.14 5.73 -1.41
CA ASN A 116 -14.50 6.16 -1.05
C ASN A 116 -14.59 7.44 -0.21
N ALA A 117 -13.53 7.84 0.51
CA ALA A 117 -13.58 9.10 1.26
C ALA A 117 -13.69 10.30 0.32
N PHE A 118 -14.47 11.32 0.67
CA PHE A 118 -14.47 12.57 -0.09
C PHE A 118 -13.16 13.31 0.17
N LYS A 119 -12.41 13.63 -0.89
CA LYS A 119 -11.13 14.35 -0.79
C LYS A 119 -11.31 15.82 -1.14
N MET A 120 -10.56 16.67 -0.46
CA MET A 120 -10.53 18.10 -0.72
C MET A 120 -9.12 18.66 -0.61
N VAL A 121 -8.92 19.84 -1.20
CA VAL A 121 -7.71 20.64 -1.01
C VAL A 121 -8.07 21.84 -0.16
N THR A 122 -7.38 21.98 0.97
CA THR A 122 -7.52 23.15 1.86
C THR A 122 -7.06 24.42 1.15
N ALA A 123 -7.45 25.60 1.66
CA ALA A 123 -6.98 26.89 1.14
C ALA A 123 -5.44 27.07 1.24
N ALA A 124 -4.78 26.30 2.11
CA ALA A 124 -3.32 26.28 2.20
C ALA A 124 -2.67 25.29 1.20
N GLY A 125 -3.45 24.60 0.37
CA GLY A 125 -2.97 23.67 -0.65
C GLY A 125 -2.76 22.23 -0.18
N TRP A 126 -3.10 21.90 1.07
CA TRP A 126 -2.97 20.54 1.60
C TRP A 126 -4.15 19.65 1.21
N ILE A 127 -3.87 18.41 0.81
CA ILE A 127 -4.91 17.40 0.60
C ILE A 127 -5.40 16.86 1.94
N GLN A 128 -6.72 16.70 2.07
CA GLN A 128 -7.38 16.06 3.20
C GLN A 128 -8.54 15.20 2.73
N ALA A 129 -8.97 14.27 3.57
CA ALA A 129 -10.21 13.53 3.42
C ALA A 129 -11.22 13.99 4.47
N ASN A 130 -12.49 14.08 4.08
CA ASN A 130 -13.60 14.25 5.01
C ASN A 130 -13.89 12.95 5.74
N HIS A 131 -14.55 13.08 6.89
CA HIS A 131 -14.93 11.95 7.73
C HIS A 131 -15.68 10.86 6.94
N LEU A 132 -15.15 9.64 6.97
CA LEU A 132 -15.72 8.44 6.36
C LEU A 132 -16.07 7.43 7.47
N SER A 133 -17.36 7.36 7.82
CA SER A 133 -17.90 6.36 8.73
C SER A 133 -18.45 5.18 7.96
N VAL A 134 -18.08 3.96 8.35
CA VAL A 134 -18.46 2.71 7.66
C VAL A 134 -19.01 1.71 8.66
N GLU A 135 -20.14 1.09 8.35
CA GLU A 135 -20.79 0.10 9.22
C GLU A 135 -20.01 -1.22 9.27
N LEU A 136 -20.05 -1.91 10.41
CA LEU A 136 -19.34 -3.17 10.65
C LEU A 136 -19.61 -4.21 9.56
N ASP A 137 -20.87 -4.39 9.15
CA ASP A 137 -21.24 -5.38 8.13
C ASP A 137 -20.53 -5.11 6.80
N GLU A 138 -20.35 -3.84 6.43
CA GLU A 138 -19.61 -3.46 5.22
C GLU A 138 -18.11 -3.75 5.37
N ILE A 139 -17.54 -3.52 6.55
CA ILE A 139 -16.13 -3.84 6.85
C ILE A 139 -15.89 -5.35 6.82
N VAL A 140 -16.81 -6.16 7.35
CA VAL A 140 -16.78 -7.62 7.30
C VAL A 140 -16.81 -8.10 5.85
N ASN A 141 -17.74 -7.57 5.04
CA ASN A 141 -17.86 -7.91 3.62
C ASN A 141 -16.61 -7.54 2.81
N LEU A 142 -16.05 -6.34 3.05
CA LEU A 142 -14.83 -5.86 2.41
C LEU A 142 -13.62 -6.72 2.77
N SER A 143 -13.43 -6.98 4.06
CA SER A 143 -12.23 -7.64 4.58
C SER A 143 -12.26 -9.15 4.37
N GLY A 144 -13.43 -9.77 4.48
CA GLY A 144 -13.63 -11.22 4.63
C GLY A 144 -13.32 -11.72 6.04
N VAL A 145 -13.32 -10.84 7.05
CA VAL A 145 -13.01 -11.18 8.44
C VAL A 145 -14.26 -10.97 9.30
N GLU A 146 -14.81 -12.06 9.82
CA GLU A 146 -16.00 -12.02 10.70
C GLU A 146 -15.65 -11.74 12.18
N ASP A 147 -14.39 -11.98 12.57
CA ASP A 147 -13.92 -11.71 13.93
C ASP A 147 -13.74 -10.21 14.15
N ILE A 148 -14.68 -9.62 14.90
CA ILE A 148 -14.72 -8.19 15.22
C ILE A 148 -13.48 -7.75 15.99
N GLN A 149 -12.98 -8.57 16.94
CA GLN A 149 -11.80 -8.23 17.74
C GLN A 149 -10.52 -8.29 16.88
N ARG A 150 -10.50 -9.15 15.86
CA ARG A 150 -9.45 -9.09 14.84
C ARG A 150 -9.57 -7.82 14.01
N LEU A 151 -10.74 -7.47 13.50
CA LEU A 151 -10.93 -6.24 12.73
C LEU A 151 -10.50 -5.00 13.49
N ASP A 152 -10.88 -4.89 14.77
CA ASP A 152 -10.50 -3.77 15.63
C ASP A 152 -8.98 -3.60 15.71
N ARG A 153 -8.25 -4.70 15.92
CA ARG A 153 -6.77 -4.69 15.91
C ARG A 153 -6.18 -4.29 14.55
N GLU A 154 -6.80 -4.71 13.45
CA GLU A 154 -6.35 -4.35 12.10
C GLU A 154 -6.50 -2.83 11.86
N LEU A 155 -7.62 -2.24 12.31
CA LEU A 155 -7.88 -0.80 12.24
C LEU A 155 -6.96 -0.01 13.17
N ASP A 156 -6.77 -0.48 14.40
CA ASP A 156 -5.86 0.12 15.36
C ASP A 156 -4.42 0.18 14.84
N HIS A 157 -3.99 -0.89 14.16
CA HIS A 157 -2.67 -0.93 13.57
C HIS A 157 -2.55 0.05 12.38
N LEU A 158 -3.55 0.13 11.48
CA LEU A 158 -3.58 1.14 10.42
C LEU A 158 -3.53 2.58 10.96
N ARG A 159 -4.24 2.83 12.06
CA ARG A 159 -4.18 4.11 12.78
C ARG A 159 -2.80 4.35 13.38
N SER A 160 -2.17 3.33 13.96
CA SER A 160 -0.81 3.45 14.53
C SER A 160 0.27 3.72 13.47
N LEU A 161 0.08 3.21 12.25
CA LEU A 161 0.91 3.54 11.08
C LEU A 161 0.62 4.94 10.52
N GLY A 162 -0.39 5.64 11.06
CA GLY A 162 -0.80 6.95 10.59
C GLY A 162 -1.49 6.93 9.22
N LEU A 163 -2.07 5.80 8.81
CA LEU A 163 -2.76 5.65 7.52
C LEU A 163 -4.26 5.96 7.61
N LEU A 164 -4.86 5.75 8.79
CA LEU A 164 -6.23 6.12 9.12
C LEU A 164 -6.26 7.08 10.32
N HIS A 165 -7.29 7.92 10.39
CA HIS A 165 -7.53 8.78 11.56
C HIS A 165 -8.15 8.02 12.74
N GLY A 166 -8.99 7.01 12.48
CA GLY A 166 -9.81 6.37 13.49
C GLY A 166 -9.84 4.84 13.42
N GLY A 167 -10.91 4.29 13.97
CA GLY A 167 -11.18 2.86 14.14
C GLY A 167 -12.63 2.68 14.60
N PHE A 168 -12.96 1.55 15.23
CA PHE A 168 -14.33 1.33 15.71
C PHE A 168 -14.76 2.37 16.76
N SER A 169 -16.02 2.79 16.65
CA SER A 169 -16.66 3.62 17.65
C SER A 169 -16.97 2.80 18.91
N PRO A 170 -16.70 3.31 20.13
CA PRO A 170 -17.14 2.64 21.36
C PRO A 170 -18.65 2.74 21.59
N TYR A 171 -19.36 3.55 20.80
CA TYR A 171 -20.79 3.85 20.99
C TYR A 171 -21.68 3.39 19.83
N HIS A 172 -21.10 3.02 18.69
CA HIS A 172 -21.83 2.65 17.47
C HIS A 172 -21.19 1.42 16.81
N THR A 173 -21.93 0.75 15.92
CA THR A 173 -21.46 -0.39 15.13
C THR A 173 -20.64 0.02 13.90
N SER A 174 -20.12 1.24 13.87
CA SER A 174 -19.36 1.79 12.76
C SER A 174 -17.93 2.10 13.15
N ALA A 175 -17.06 2.17 12.13
CA ALA A 175 -15.68 2.61 12.26
C ALA A 175 -15.42 3.86 11.43
N ASP A 176 -14.53 4.71 11.95
CA ASP A 176 -13.96 5.82 11.20
C ASP A 176 -12.81 5.30 10.34
N LEU A 177 -13.06 5.19 9.03
CA LEU A 177 -12.09 4.78 8.02
C LEU A 177 -11.53 5.98 7.23
N THR A 178 -11.52 7.18 7.81
CA THR A 178 -10.98 8.36 7.13
C THR A 178 -9.48 8.19 6.90
N PRO A 179 -9.01 8.18 5.63
CA PRO A 179 -7.59 8.09 5.35
C PRO A 179 -6.89 9.40 5.71
N THR A 180 -5.69 9.30 6.26
CA THR A 180 -4.85 10.49 6.51
C THR A 180 -4.24 11.01 5.20
N PRO A 181 -3.67 12.23 5.19
CA PRO A 181 -2.88 12.69 4.05
C PRO A 181 -1.72 11.75 3.70
N LEU A 182 -1.10 11.10 4.70
CA LEU A 182 -0.05 10.10 4.49
C LEU A 182 -0.62 8.84 3.81
N GLY A 183 -1.80 8.37 4.24
CA GLY A 183 -2.50 7.25 3.61
C GLY A 183 -2.87 7.54 2.16
N LEU A 184 -3.34 8.76 1.85
CA LEU A 184 -3.62 9.19 0.48
C LEU A 184 -2.35 9.22 -0.39
N GLN A 185 -1.24 9.77 0.12
CA GLN A 185 0.04 9.79 -0.57
C GLN A 185 0.54 8.37 -0.88
N MET A 186 0.54 7.50 0.13
CA MET A 186 0.93 6.11 -0.02
C MET A 186 0.08 5.39 -1.07
N TYR A 187 -1.24 5.53 -0.98
CA TYR A 187 -2.18 4.94 -1.92
C TYR A 187 -1.88 5.35 -3.36
N VAL A 188 -1.69 6.64 -3.62
CA VAL A 188 -1.39 7.16 -4.96
C VAL A 188 -0.10 6.58 -5.53
N ARG A 189 0.96 6.48 -4.72
CA ARG A 189 2.22 5.84 -5.10
C ARG A 189 2.02 4.36 -5.40
N CYS A 190 1.27 3.65 -4.55
CA CYS A 190 0.92 2.25 -4.77
C CYS A 190 -0.01 2.00 -5.98
N LYS A 191 -0.60 3.05 -6.56
CA LYS A 191 -1.30 2.95 -7.86
C LYS A 191 -0.37 3.19 -9.06
N GLY A 192 0.91 3.47 -8.83
CA GLY A 192 1.92 3.72 -9.86
C GLY A 192 2.14 5.20 -10.18
N TYR A 193 1.38 6.12 -9.58
CA TYR A 193 1.42 7.52 -9.97
C TYR A 193 2.55 8.29 -9.27
N ILE A 194 3.33 9.06 -10.04
CA ILE A 194 4.51 9.81 -9.55
C ILE A 194 4.15 11.25 -9.12
N GLY A 195 3.04 11.79 -9.64
CA GLY A 195 2.61 13.15 -9.33
C GLY A 195 2.03 13.31 -7.93
N SER A 196 1.39 14.45 -7.71
CA SER A 196 0.74 14.74 -6.43
C SER A 196 -0.61 14.02 -6.30
N PRO A 197 -1.06 13.68 -5.08
CA PRO A 197 -2.41 13.16 -4.87
C PRO A 197 -3.52 14.11 -5.34
N VAL A 198 -3.27 15.42 -5.31
CA VAL A 198 -4.21 16.43 -5.82
C VAL A 198 -4.49 16.21 -7.31
N GLU A 199 -3.44 16.02 -8.10
CA GLU A 199 -3.54 15.73 -9.53
C GLU A 199 -4.16 14.36 -9.79
N TYR A 200 -3.73 13.33 -9.04
CA TYR A 200 -4.25 11.97 -9.16
C TYR A 200 -5.77 11.91 -8.97
N PHE A 201 -6.28 12.60 -7.95
CA PHE A 201 -7.71 12.65 -7.65
C PHE A 201 -8.46 13.74 -8.42
N GLY A 202 -7.78 14.51 -9.29
CA GLY A 202 -8.40 15.58 -10.10
C GLY A 202 -9.02 16.71 -9.27
N LEU A 203 -8.43 17.02 -8.12
CA LEU A 203 -9.00 17.99 -7.19
C LEU A 203 -8.62 19.42 -7.58
N LEU A 204 -9.59 20.34 -7.47
CA LEU A 204 -9.37 21.76 -7.67
C LEU A 204 -9.04 22.42 -6.32
N ARG A 205 -8.11 23.38 -6.33
CA ARG A 205 -7.90 24.27 -5.18
C ARG A 205 -9.16 25.11 -4.98
N ALA A 206 -9.59 25.25 -3.73
CA ALA A 206 -10.70 26.13 -3.35
C ALA A 206 -10.47 27.59 -3.78
N ASP A 207 -9.22 27.96 -4.04
CA ASP A 207 -8.77 29.33 -4.31
C ASP A 207 -8.95 29.78 -5.76
N ALA A 208 -9.47 28.94 -6.67
CA ALA A 208 -9.78 29.35 -8.03
C ALA A 208 -10.90 30.42 -8.13
N ASN A 209 -11.48 30.82 -6.99
CA ASN A 209 -12.54 31.84 -6.88
C ASN A 209 -12.23 32.99 -5.90
N LEU A 210 -10.97 33.20 -5.48
CA LEU A 210 -10.64 34.39 -4.69
C LEU A 210 -10.21 35.55 -5.60
N PRO A 211 -10.95 36.67 -5.63
CA PRO A 211 -10.51 37.86 -6.37
C PRO A 211 -9.17 38.35 -5.81
N ASN A 212 -8.22 38.62 -6.72
CA ASN A 212 -6.95 39.26 -6.39
C ASN A 212 -7.22 40.54 -5.58
N ASN A 213 -6.77 40.57 -4.33
CA ASN A 213 -6.65 41.79 -3.54
C ASN A 213 -5.23 42.36 -3.68
#